data_AF-A0A4Y2NPY3-F1
#
_entry.id   AF-A0A4Y2NPY3-F1
#
_cell.length_a   1.000
_cell.length_b   1.000
_cell.length_c   1.000
_cell.angle_alpha   90.00
_cell.angle_beta   90.00
_cell.angle_gamma   90.00
#
_symmetry.space_group_name_H-M   'P 1'
#
loop_
_entity.id
_entity.type
_entity.pdbx_description
1 polymer ?
#
loop_
_entity_poly.entity_id
_entity_poly.type
_entity_poly.pdbx_seq_one_letter_code
_entity_poly.pdbx_strand_id
1 'polypeptide(L)'
;MTSLHRFSHPLTFNILELHDHLTCKGFSILFCWIPSHVGIPGNELADNLAKSATINLNSPVPVNNVKNYIKSILHSKWQAQWDRKDTIKLHSIKLLIDCWPSLPTRKLDTILTRLRIGHTRFTHRHLLLGNPHLFVQHANAK
;
A
#
# COMPACT_ATOMS: atom_id res chain seq x y z
N MET A 1 -29.60 5.12 34.30
CA MET A 1 -28.65 6.12 33.74
C MET A 1 -27.89 5.47 32.59
N THR A 2 -28.46 5.53 31.39
CA THR A 2 -27.95 4.81 30.21
C THR A 2 -26.95 5.66 29.45
N SER A 3 -25.66 5.40 29.70
CA SER A 3 -24.52 5.52 28.78
C SER A 3 -24.68 6.54 27.63
N LEU A 4 -24.29 7.79 27.87
CA LEU A 4 -24.04 8.80 26.82
C LEU A 4 -22.91 8.41 25.83
N HIS A 5 -22.22 7.29 26.05
CA HIS A 5 -21.09 6.82 25.26
C HIS A 5 -21.49 5.92 24.07
N ARG A 6 -22.63 6.18 23.40
CA ARG A 6 -23.08 5.37 22.24
C ARG A 6 -23.00 6.10 20.89
N PHE A 7 -22.90 7.42 20.87
CA PHE A 7 -22.95 8.21 19.63
C PHE A 7 -21.61 8.88 19.36
N SER A 8 -20.64 8.11 18.85
CA SER A 8 -19.29 8.60 18.57
C SER A 8 -19.18 9.46 17.31
N HIS A 9 -20.23 9.49 16.47
CA HIS A 9 -20.21 10.19 15.19
C HIS A 9 -20.98 11.51 15.26
N PRO A 10 -20.38 12.65 14.83
CA PRO A 10 -21.00 13.98 14.95
C PRO A 10 -22.35 14.08 14.21
N LEU A 11 -22.49 13.40 13.05
CA LEU A 11 -23.78 13.36 12.34
C LEU A 11 -24.91 12.73 13.16
N THR A 12 -24.60 11.67 13.92
CA THR A 12 -25.63 11.01 14.73
C THR A 12 -26.12 11.93 15.86
N PHE A 13 -25.21 12.70 16.45
CA PHE A 13 -25.57 13.71 17.44
C PHE A 13 -26.48 14.79 16.83
N ASN A 14 -26.10 15.35 15.67
CA ASN A 14 -26.91 16.37 14.99
C ASN A 14 -28.31 15.87 14.61
N ILE A 15 -28.44 14.61 14.17
CA ILE A 15 -29.73 14.01 13.85
C ILE A 15 -30.60 13.87 15.11
N LEU A 16 -30.01 13.44 16.24
CA LEU A 16 -30.73 13.31 17.51
C LEU A 16 -31.18 14.66 18.06
N GLU A 17 -30.31 15.67 18.01
CA GLU A 17 -30.63 17.04 18.43
C GLU A 17 -31.78 17.63 17.57
N LEU A 18 -31.72 17.45 16.26
CA LEU A 18 -32.78 17.89 15.35
C LEU A 18 -34.11 17.18 15.63
N HIS A 19 -34.05 15.87 15.86
CA HIS A 19 -35.22 15.08 16.21
C HIS A 19 -35.87 15.60 17.50
N ASP A 20 -35.10 15.77 18.58
CA ASP A 20 -35.59 16.26 19.87
C ASP A 20 -36.24 17.64 19.74
N HIS A 21 -35.58 18.57 19.05
CA HIS A 21 -36.14 19.90 18.77
C HIS A 21 -37.48 19.83 18.04
N LEU A 22 -37.62 18.98 17.01
CA LEU A 22 -38.87 18.84 16.28
C LEU A 22 -39.96 18.17 17.14
N THR A 23 -39.62 17.18 17.95
CA THR A 23 -40.58 16.56 18.88
C THR A 23 -41.05 17.55 19.94
N CYS A 24 -40.17 18.39 20.50
CA CYS A 24 -40.54 19.46 21.43
C CYS A 24 -41.50 20.49 20.80
N LYS A 25 -41.44 20.68 19.48
CA LYS A 25 -42.38 21.53 18.73
C LYS A 25 -43.72 20.85 18.41
N GLY A 26 -43.91 19.60 18.84
CA GLY A 26 -45.14 18.84 18.66
C GLY A 26 -45.21 18.05 17.35
N PHE A 27 -44.11 17.91 16.61
CA PHE A 27 -44.08 17.07 15.41
C PHE A 27 -43.98 15.59 15.79
N SER A 28 -44.83 14.75 15.18
CA SER A 28 -44.73 13.29 15.25
C SER A 28 -43.86 12.79 14.10
N ILE A 29 -42.71 12.19 14.42
CA ILE A 29 -41.73 11.71 13.43
C ILE A 29 -41.73 10.18 13.44
N LEU A 30 -41.83 9.58 12.26
CA LEU A 30 -41.75 8.13 12.06
C LEU A 30 -40.55 7.80 11.16
N PHE A 31 -39.70 6.88 11.61
CA PHE A 31 -38.62 6.33 10.78
C PHE A 31 -39.07 5.00 10.19
N CYS A 32 -39.08 4.92 8.86
CA CYS A 32 -39.34 3.68 8.13
C CYS A 32 -38.11 3.30 7.30
N TRP A 33 -37.79 2.01 7.28
CA TRP A 33 -36.78 1.49 6.39
C TRP A 33 -37.43 1.09 5.07
N ILE A 34 -36.80 1.48 3.96
CA ILE A 34 -37.24 1.14 2.61
C ILE A 34 -36.10 0.38 1.92
N PRO A 35 -36.34 -0.79 1.32
CA PRO A 35 -35.33 -1.48 0.54
C PRO A 35 -34.94 -0.67 -0.70
N SER A 36 -33.65 -0.62 -1.02
CA SER A 36 -33.17 0.09 -2.19
C SER A 36 -33.48 -0.69 -3.48
N HIS A 37 -33.65 0.04 -4.59
CA HIS A 37 -33.78 -0.50 -5.95
C HIS A 37 -34.98 -1.44 -6.19
N VAL A 38 -36.10 -1.21 -5.50
CA VAL A 38 -37.33 -1.99 -5.66
C VAL A 38 -38.42 -1.30 -6.51
N GLY A 39 -38.11 -0.23 -7.23
CA GLY A 39 -39.10 0.46 -8.08
C GLY A 39 -39.99 1.48 -7.36
N ILE A 40 -39.70 1.87 -6.12
CA ILE A 40 -40.50 2.89 -5.39
C ILE A 40 -40.11 4.28 -5.90
N PRO A 41 -41.00 5.02 -6.61
CA PRO A 41 -40.61 6.23 -7.33
C PRO A 41 -39.99 7.31 -6.45
N GLY A 42 -40.53 7.52 -5.24
CA GLY A 42 -40.00 8.51 -4.28
C GLY A 42 -38.62 8.14 -3.74
N ASN A 43 -38.37 6.85 -3.48
CA ASN A 43 -37.06 6.39 -3.02
C ASN A 43 -36.02 6.46 -4.14
N GLU A 44 -36.40 6.08 -5.36
CA GLU A 44 -35.52 6.17 -6.52
C GLU A 44 -35.15 7.62 -6.84
N LEU A 45 -36.10 8.55 -6.73
CA LEU A 45 -35.83 9.97 -6.89
C LEU A 45 -34.83 10.48 -5.83
N ALA A 46 -35.05 10.13 -4.56
CA ALA A 46 -34.14 10.50 -3.47
C ALA A 46 -32.72 9.92 -3.67
N ASP A 47 -32.62 8.64 -4.05
CA ASP A 47 -31.36 7.97 -4.36
C ASP A 47 -30.64 8.64 -5.55
N ASN A 48 -31.37 9.02 -6.60
CA ASN A 48 -30.82 9.70 -7.77
C ASN A 48 -30.30 11.10 -7.43
N LEU A 49 -31.00 11.84 -6.58
CA LEU A 49 -30.56 13.15 -6.09
C LEU A 49 -29.32 13.05 -5.18
N ALA A 50 -29.29 12.05 -4.29
CA ALA A 50 -28.11 11.80 -3.46
C ALA A 50 -26.88 11.43 -4.33
N LYS A 51 -27.08 10.58 -5.35
CA LYS A 51 -26.04 10.23 -6.32
C LYS A 51 -25.54 11.45 -7.10
N SER A 52 -26.45 12.30 -7.60
CA SER A 52 -26.07 13.47 -8.39
C SER A 52 -25.31 14.52 -7.56
N ALA A 53 -25.66 14.69 -6.28
CA ALA A 53 -24.92 15.57 -5.36
C ALA A 53 -23.46 15.12 -5.14
N THR A 54 -23.19 13.82 -5.24
CA THR A 54 -21.84 13.27 -5.08
C THR A 54 -20.94 13.54 -6.30
N ILE A 55 -21.51 13.77 -7.48
CA ILE A 55 -20.76 13.94 -8.74
C ILE A 55 -19.85 15.19 -8.69
N ASN A 56 -20.23 16.21 -7.91
CA ASN A 56 -19.47 17.46 -7.80
C ASN A 56 -18.24 17.37 -6.85
N LEU A 57 -18.10 16.27 -6.11
CA LEU A 57 -16.96 16.01 -5.21
C LEU A 57 -15.94 15.03 -5.80
N ASN A 58 -16.23 14.46 -6.97
CA ASN A 58 -15.30 13.59 -7.67
C ASN A 58 -14.22 14.44 -8.33
N SER A 59 -13.08 14.56 -7.66
CA SER A 59 -11.83 14.79 -8.38
C SER A 59 -11.81 13.84 -9.59
N PRO A 60 -11.58 14.34 -10.82
CA PRO A 60 -11.66 13.51 -12.03
C PRO A 60 -10.64 12.37 -12.04
N VAL A 61 -9.70 12.36 -11.09
CA VAL A 61 -8.69 11.34 -10.94
C VAL A 61 -8.97 10.53 -9.66
N PRO A 62 -9.37 9.26 -9.78
CA PRO A 62 -9.42 8.35 -8.65
C PRO A 62 -8.12 8.41 -7.85
N VAL A 63 -8.20 8.49 -6.53
CA VAL A 63 -7.02 8.55 -5.63
C VAL A 63 -6.02 7.42 -5.92
N ASN A 64 -6.51 6.26 -6.36
CA ASN A 64 -5.67 5.13 -6.78
C ASN A 64 -4.76 5.47 -7.96
N ASN A 65 -5.23 6.24 -8.94
CA ASN A 65 -4.45 6.66 -10.10
C ASN A 65 -3.34 7.62 -9.68
N VAL A 66 -3.62 8.56 -8.76
CA VAL A 66 -2.60 9.45 -8.18
C VAL A 66 -1.56 8.64 -7.41
N LYS A 67 -1.98 7.67 -6.59
CA LYS A 67 -1.08 6.78 -5.85
C LYS A 67 -0.17 5.98 -6.80
N ASN A 68 -0.72 5.43 -7.88
CA ASN A 68 0.05 4.67 -8.86
C ASN A 68 1.04 5.56 -9.61
N TYR A 69 0.63 6.78 -9.96
CA TYR A 69 1.49 7.77 -10.60
C TYR A 69 2.68 8.16 -9.70
N ILE A 70 2.43 8.46 -8.43
CA ILE A 70 3.49 8.77 -7.45
C ILE A 70 4.44 7.58 -7.28
N LYS A 71 3.91 6.34 -7.16
CA LYS A 71 4.72 5.13 -7.09
C LYS A 71 5.62 4.96 -8.32
N SER A 72 5.08 5.21 -9.52
CA SER A 72 5.83 5.15 -10.77
C SER A 72 6.98 6.15 -10.78
N ILE A 73 6.74 7.41 -10.41
CA ILE A 73 7.81 8.42 -10.32
C ILE A 73 8.90 8.00 -9.33
N LEU A 74 8.50 7.53 -8.15
CA LEU A 74 9.46 7.10 -7.12
C LEU A 74 10.30 5.93 -7.60
N HIS A 75 9.66 4.93 -8.22
CA HIS A 75 10.33 3.76 -8.80
C HIS A 75 11.32 4.18 -9.89
N SER A 76 10.92 5.04 -10.84
CA SER A 76 11.80 5.55 -11.89
C SER A 76 13.00 6.33 -11.33
N LYS A 77 12.80 7.16 -10.30
CA LYS A 77 13.90 7.87 -9.63
C LYS A 77 14.85 6.91 -8.93
N TRP A 78 14.33 5.87 -8.29
CA TRP A 78 15.15 4.87 -7.61
C TRP A 78 15.94 4.02 -8.62
N GLN A 79 15.32 3.63 -9.73
CA GLN A 79 15.99 2.92 -10.83
C GLN A 79 17.12 3.79 -11.41
N ALA A 80 16.86 5.07 -11.70
CA ALA A 80 17.90 5.97 -12.20
C ALA A 80 19.07 6.18 -11.21
N GLN A 81 18.82 6.12 -9.90
CA GLN A 81 19.89 6.14 -8.89
C GLN A 81 20.66 4.82 -8.85
N TRP A 82 19.97 3.70 -9.05
CA TRP A 82 20.57 2.37 -9.11
C TRP A 82 21.49 2.22 -10.34
N ASP A 83 21.02 2.68 -11.50
CA ASP A 83 21.76 2.64 -12.77
C ASP A 83 23.07 3.44 -12.72
N ARG A 84 23.17 4.45 -11.85
CA ARG A 84 24.39 5.25 -11.67
C ARG A 84 25.46 4.56 -10.80
N LYS A 85 25.15 3.40 -10.20
CA LYS A 85 26.07 2.70 -9.29
C LYS A 85 26.87 1.62 -10.01
N ASP A 86 27.74 2.04 -10.94
CA ASP A 86 28.59 1.15 -11.74
C ASP A 86 29.65 0.38 -10.93
N THR A 87 29.95 0.80 -9.70
CA THR A 87 31.00 0.20 -8.86
C THR A 87 30.52 -0.97 -7.99
N ILE A 88 29.21 -1.25 -7.96
CA ILE A 88 28.65 -2.29 -7.08
C ILE A 88 28.54 -3.62 -7.85
N LYS A 89 29.21 -4.67 -7.35
CA LYS A 89 29.14 -6.04 -7.91
C LYS A 89 27.71 -6.58 -8.08
N LEU A 90 26.75 -6.09 -7.30
CA LEU A 90 25.35 -6.46 -7.40
C LEU A 90 24.66 -5.82 -8.63
N HIS A 91 25.08 -4.62 -9.05
CA HIS A 91 24.51 -3.93 -10.21
C HIS A 91 24.68 -4.74 -11.50
N SER A 92 25.86 -5.36 -11.70
CA SER A 92 26.12 -6.19 -12.89
C SER A 92 25.21 -7.41 -13.02
N ILE A 93 24.55 -7.84 -11.94
CA ILE A 93 23.68 -9.02 -11.89
C ILE A 93 22.21 -8.62 -11.73
N LYS A 94 21.96 -7.45 -11.16
CA LYS A 94 20.63 -6.93 -10.87
C LYS A 94 20.49 -5.56 -11.51
N LEU A 95 20.03 -5.53 -12.76
CA LEU A 95 19.82 -4.28 -13.49
C LEU A 95 18.55 -3.57 -13.03
N LEU A 96 17.47 -4.32 -12.75
CA LEU A 96 16.20 -3.76 -12.29
C LEU A 96 16.07 -3.79 -10.76
N ILE A 97 15.53 -2.72 -10.18
CA ILE A 97 15.26 -2.61 -8.74
C ILE A 97 14.11 -3.53 -8.26
N ASP A 98 13.36 -4.12 -9.19
CA ASP A 98 12.24 -5.01 -8.89
C ASP A 98 12.65 -6.23 -8.08
N CYS A 99 11.75 -6.76 -7.25
CA CYS A 99 12.04 -7.95 -6.47
C CYS A 99 12.36 -9.14 -7.39
N TRP A 100 13.38 -9.92 -7.03
CA TRP A 100 13.60 -11.20 -7.69
C TRP A 100 12.47 -12.17 -7.32
N PRO A 101 12.07 -13.06 -8.25
CA PRO A 101 11.04 -14.05 -7.94
C PRO A 101 11.54 -14.94 -6.79
N SER A 102 10.68 -15.14 -5.81
CA SER A 102 10.94 -16.04 -4.68
C SER A 102 10.89 -17.49 -5.15
N LEU A 103 11.84 -18.30 -4.70
CA LEU A 103 11.84 -19.74 -4.93
C LEU A 103 10.90 -20.47 -3.94
N PRO A 104 10.52 -21.73 -4.23
CA PRO A 104 9.56 -22.47 -3.40
C PRO A 104 9.98 -22.67 -1.93
N THR A 105 11.28 -22.54 -1.63
CA THR A 105 11.78 -22.65 -0.26
C THR A 105 12.83 -21.59 0.05
N ARG A 106 12.84 -21.13 1.31
CA ARG A 106 13.84 -20.19 1.84
C ARG A 106 15.27 -20.70 1.66
N LYS A 107 15.50 -22.02 1.75
CA LYS A 107 16.82 -22.63 1.55
C LYS A 107 17.33 -22.38 0.13
N LEU A 108 16.48 -22.56 -0.88
CA LEU A 108 16.83 -22.31 -2.27
C LEU A 108 17.09 -20.83 -2.52
N ASP A 109 16.25 -19.92 -2.01
CA ASP A 109 16.48 -18.46 -2.12
C ASP A 109 17.82 -18.04 -1.51
N THR A 110 18.17 -18.61 -0.36
CA THR A 110 19.43 -18.33 0.33
C THR A 110 20.62 -18.81 -0.50
N ILE A 111 20.54 -20.02 -1.06
CA ILE A 111 21.59 -20.59 -1.92
C ILE A 111 21.75 -19.73 -3.17
N LEU A 112 20.66 -19.44 -3.89
CA LEU A 112 20.68 -18.67 -5.12
C LEU A 112 21.18 -17.23 -4.89
N THR A 113 20.74 -16.59 -3.80
CA THR A 113 21.23 -15.25 -3.42
C THR A 113 22.74 -15.30 -3.20
N ARG A 114 23.24 -16.23 -2.38
CA ARG A 114 24.70 -16.38 -2.13
C ARG A 114 25.47 -16.62 -3.42
N LEU A 115 24.96 -17.45 -4.32
CA LEU A 115 25.59 -17.69 -5.64
C LEU A 115 25.67 -16.40 -6.46
N ARG A 116 24.58 -15.62 -6.54
CA ARG A 116 24.55 -14.32 -7.22
C ARG A 116 25.59 -13.35 -6.68
N ILE A 117 25.69 -13.18 -5.36
CA ILE A 117 26.70 -12.29 -4.77
C ILE A 117 28.09 -12.93 -4.63
N GLY A 118 28.32 -14.10 -5.24
CA GLY A 118 29.62 -14.78 -5.23
C GLY A 118 30.06 -15.27 -3.84
N HIS A 119 29.15 -15.47 -2.89
CA HIS A 119 29.44 -15.97 -1.54
C HIS A 119 29.49 -17.50 -1.50
N THR A 120 30.52 -18.05 -2.12
CA THR A 120 30.77 -19.50 -2.17
C THR A 120 31.85 -19.90 -1.15
N ARG A 121 31.99 -21.21 -0.91
CA ARG A 121 33.11 -21.72 -0.09
C ARG A 121 34.46 -21.36 -0.70
N PHE A 122 34.58 -21.19 -2.02
CA PHE A 122 35.85 -20.86 -2.68
C PHE A 122 36.28 -19.42 -2.39
N THR A 123 35.36 -18.46 -2.52
CA THR A 123 35.61 -17.02 -2.37
C THR A 123 35.60 -16.55 -0.91
N HIS A 124 34.77 -17.14 -0.05
CA HIS A 124 34.60 -16.73 1.36
C HIS A 124 35.10 -17.76 2.37
N ARG A 125 35.90 -18.76 1.96
CA ARG A 125 36.53 -19.74 2.87
C ARG A 125 37.20 -19.09 4.07
N HIS A 126 37.92 -18.00 3.81
CA HIS A 126 38.72 -17.27 4.77
C HIS A 126 37.84 -16.65 5.88
N LEU A 127 36.68 -16.08 5.52
CA LEU A 127 35.69 -15.56 6.50
C LEU A 127 34.97 -16.67 7.26
N LEU A 128 34.64 -17.77 6.57
CA LEU A 128 33.84 -18.86 7.15
C LEU A 128 34.63 -19.75 8.12
N LEU A 129 35.95 -19.86 7.91
CA LEU A 129 36.82 -20.77 8.66
C LEU A 129 37.97 -20.04 9.38
N GLY A 130 37.99 -18.70 9.38
CA GLY A 130 39.03 -17.89 10.04
C GLY A 130 40.44 -18.05 9.46
N ASN A 131 40.57 -18.64 8.27
CA ASN A 131 41.87 -18.84 7.61
C ASN A 131 42.29 -17.55 6.87
N PRO A 132 43.60 -17.28 6.68
CA PRO A 132 44.06 -16.11 5.92
C PRO A 132 43.58 -16.17 4.45
N HIS A 133 43.37 -14.98 3.87
CA HIS A 133 42.88 -14.83 2.50
C HIS A 133 43.88 -15.41 1.48
N LEU A 134 43.48 -16.42 0.72
CA LEU A 134 44.37 -17.17 -0.19
C LEU A 134 44.93 -16.36 -1.38
N PHE A 135 44.39 -15.17 -1.67
CA PHE A 135 44.85 -14.34 -2.80
C PHE A 135 46.02 -13.39 -2.49
N VAL A 136 46.69 -13.50 -1.33
CA VAL A 136 47.85 -12.63 -1.01
C VAL A 136 49.17 -13.14 -1.63
N GLN A 137 49.23 -14.31 -2.28
CA GLN A 137 50.51 -14.87 -2.74
C GLN A 137 50.77 -14.94 -4.26
N HIS A 138 49.93 -14.39 -5.14
CA HIS A 138 50.20 -14.40 -6.59
C HIS A 138 50.00 -13.05 -7.28
N ALA A 139 50.46 -11.96 -6.67
CA ALA A 139 50.55 -10.64 -7.33
C ALA A 139 51.92 -9.97 -7.15
N ASN A 140 52.99 -10.77 -7.11
CA ASN A 140 54.37 -10.29 -7.24
C ASN A 140 55.20 -11.33 -8.01
N ALA A 141 54.98 -11.44 -9.32
CA ALA A 141 55.93 -12.04 -10.27
C ALA A 141 55.48 -11.79 -11.73
N LYS A 142 55.79 -10.58 -12.21
CA LYS A 142 56.18 -10.15 -13.57
C LYS A 142 55.63 -8.78 -13.89
#